data_AF-A0A0D2GTZ3-F1
#
_entry.id   AF-A0A0D2GTZ3-F1
#
_cell.length_a   1.000
_cell.length_b   1.000
_cell.length_c   1.000
_cell.angle_alpha   90.00
_cell.angle_beta   90.00
_cell.angle_gamma   90.00
#
_symmetry.space_group_name_H-M   'P 1'
#
loop_
_entity.id
_entity.type
_entity.pdbx_description
1 polymer ?
#
loop_
_entity_poly.entity_id
_entity_poly.type
_entity_poly.pdbx_seq_one_letter_code
_entity_poly.pdbx_strand_id
1 'polypeptide(L)'
;MDSPRASVDVGGFDKPIVHFRPQLWRHLDKDRPILNLDLFWPIKFDEIDDDDEEENSDGDQKGVFPFKDLKPLQMFHNLHYLQLNGMMRSYQPIIWATCWLNKNLTKLHLEMALEPEMNEDTKHKYRKIDETWSYDGSPERQVDAEYLGFHGNGILHQEFGDGEYLDQQAMKQAQIDVVETLPLENMRYLPISHLTLMNFAVDAGPFFRWFDPKKLVEINFLGQCTDTGFYLPDDMRSHVKVSGPKPKPRPQPMIARVVKPGEVKLVTLKGGKVVPDEPTGSGNAAGKGVKTKLSQMMRLGKKDTKDSKESGKESAQLERNMTNMGL
;
A
#
# COMPACT_ATOMS: atom_id res chain seq x y z
N MET A 1 -9.83 -41.01 21.25
CA MET A 1 -9.98 -39.57 21.58
C MET A 1 -9.18 -38.82 20.54
N ASP A 2 -9.79 -38.56 19.39
CA ASP A 2 -9.14 -37.71 18.38
C ASP A 2 -9.43 -36.27 18.78
N SER A 3 -8.47 -35.65 19.46
CA SER A 3 -8.47 -34.19 19.57
C SER A 3 -8.47 -33.62 18.16
N PRO A 4 -9.44 -32.78 17.78
CA PRO A 4 -9.42 -32.18 16.46
C PRO A 4 -8.14 -31.38 16.38
N ARG A 5 -7.27 -31.75 15.42
CA ARG A 5 -6.16 -30.90 15.00
C ARG A 5 -6.82 -29.59 14.62
N ALA A 6 -6.77 -28.61 15.51
CA ALA A 6 -7.06 -27.23 15.18
C ALA A 6 -6.04 -26.87 14.11
N SER A 7 -6.42 -27.08 12.86
CA SER A 7 -5.76 -26.47 11.72
C SER A 7 -5.74 -25.00 12.06
N VAL A 8 -4.59 -24.49 12.49
CA VAL A 8 -4.40 -23.06 12.62
C VAL A 8 -4.63 -22.58 11.20
N ASP A 9 -5.77 -21.93 10.96
CA ASP A 9 -6.12 -21.44 9.64
C ASP A 9 -5.21 -20.26 9.32
N VAL A 10 -3.98 -20.60 8.94
CA VAL A 10 -2.92 -19.68 8.58
C VAL A 10 -3.35 -19.05 7.25
N GLY A 11 -3.50 -17.72 7.24
CA GLY A 11 -4.00 -16.98 6.08
C GLY A 11 -5.52 -16.88 5.99
N GLY A 12 -6.23 -16.94 7.11
CA GLY A 12 -7.67 -16.62 7.19
C GLY A 12 -7.97 -15.12 7.11
N PHE A 13 -9.25 -14.73 7.22
CA PHE A 13 -9.70 -13.34 7.05
C PHE A 13 -8.94 -12.33 7.92
N ASP A 14 -8.85 -12.58 9.23
CA ASP A 14 -8.29 -11.61 10.18
C ASP A 14 -6.81 -11.87 10.52
N LYS A 15 -6.19 -12.88 9.89
CA LYS A 15 -4.84 -13.33 10.25
C LYS A 15 -4.02 -13.68 9.00
N PRO A 16 -3.32 -12.70 8.41
CA PRO A 16 -2.45 -12.95 7.27
C PRO A 16 -1.34 -13.94 7.62
N ILE A 17 -0.81 -14.61 6.61
CA ILE A 17 0.49 -15.28 6.71
C ILE A 17 1.57 -14.20 6.69
N VAL A 18 1.91 -13.72 7.89
CA VAL A 18 2.90 -12.65 8.11
C VAL A 18 4.24 -13.04 7.49
N HIS A 19 4.87 -12.12 6.75
CA HIS A 19 6.15 -12.34 6.10
C HIS A 19 6.16 -13.60 5.23
N PHE A 20 5.16 -13.74 4.36
CA PHE A 20 5.05 -14.89 3.47
C PHE A 20 6.33 -15.06 2.65
N ARG A 21 6.76 -16.32 2.48
CA ARG A 21 7.98 -16.70 1.76
C ARG A 21 7.67 -17.79 0.73
N PRO A 22 8.39 -17.84 -0.41
CA PRO A 22 8.09 -18.75 -1.51
C PRO A 22 8.01 -20.23 -1.09
N GLN A 23 8.87 -20.68 -0.17
CA GLN A 23 8.86 -22.05 0.34
C GLN A 23 7.58 -22.44 1.09
N LEU A 24 6.76 -21.47 1.52
CA LEU A 24 5.51 -21.74 2.22
C LEU A 24 4.39 -22.20 1.28
N TRP A 25 4.50 -21.98 -0.04
CA TRP A 25 3.50 -22.41 -1.02
C TRP A 25 3.18 -23.90 -0.94
N ARG A 26 4.16 -24.74 -0.60
CA ARG A 26 4.01 -26.20 -0.47
C ARG A 26 3.17 -26.63 0.73
N HIS A 27 2.92 -25.73 1.68
CA HIS A 27 2.14 -25.99 2.89
C HIS A 27 0.70 -25.47 2.78
N LEU A 28 0.36 -24.81 1.68
CA LEU A 28 -0.98 -24.27 1.44
C LEU A 28 -1.80 -25.24 0.61
N ASP A 29 -2.97 -25.61 1.14
CA ASP A 29 -4.00 -26.32 0.39
C ASP A 29 -4.48 -25.47 -0.79
N LYS A 30 -4.49 -26.04 -1.99
CA LYS A 30 -4.86 -25.34 -3.24
C LYS A 30 -6.37 -25.21 -3.42
N ASP A 31 -7.15 -26.01 -2.69
CA ASP A 31 -8.61 -25.98 -2.72
C ASP A 31 -9.21 -25.06 -1.64
N ARG A 32 -8.37 -24.30 -0.92
CA ARG A 32 -8.84 -23.39 0.13
C ARG A 32 -9.66 -22.22 -0.45
N PRO A 33 -10.71 -21.75 0.25
CA PRO A 33 -11.55 -20.65 -0.22
C PRO A 33 -11.04 -19.25 0.15
N ILE A 34 -10.10 -19.14 1.08
CA ILE A 34 -9.65 -17.85 1.63
C ILE A 34 -8.14 -17.88 1.64
N LEU A 35 -7.49 -16.85 1.09
CA LEU A 35 -6.05 -16.70 1.14
C LEU A 35 -5.66 -15.26 1.48
N ASN A 36 -4.97 -15.08 2.60
CA ASN A 36 -4.49 -13.79 3.08
C ASN A 36 -2.98 -13.83 3.31
N LEU A 37 -2.21 -13.15 2.46
CA LEU A 37 -0.74 -13.14 2.48
C LEU A 37 -0.20 -11.75 2.79
N ASP A 38 0.82 -11.67 3.63
CA ASP A 38 1.63 -10.47 3.79
C ASP A 38 2.93 -10.65 3.02
N LEU A 39 3.09 -9.88 1.95
CA LEU A 39 4.25 -9.92 1.06
C LEU A 39 5.34 -8.94 1.49
N PHE A 40 5.15 -8.17 2.57
CA PHE A 40 6.16 -7.24 3.07
C PHE A 40 7.31 -8.00 3.75
N TRP A 41 8.53 -7.70 3.31
CA TRP A 41 9.75 -8.29 3.85
C TRP A 41 10.50 -7.21 4.62
N PRO A 42 10.74 -7.41 5.93
CA PRO A 42 11.53 -6.47 6.71
C PRO A 42 12.94 -6.36 6.12
N ILE A 43 13.33 -5.15 5.72
CA ILE A 43 14.70 -4.83 5.33
C ILE A 43 15.52 -4.80 6.62
N LYS A 44 16.62 -5.56 6.67
CA LYS A 44 17.54 -5.52 7.81
C LYS A 44 18.44 -4.31 7.65
N PHE A 45 18.62 -3.53 8.71
CA PHE A 45 19.47 -2.34 8.69
C PHE A 45 20.90 -2.63 8.23
N ASP A 46 21.42 -3.82 8.55
CA ASP A 46 22.78 -4.24 8.16
C ASP A 46 22.92 -4.44 6.64
N GLU A 47 21.82 -4.47 5.87
CA GLU A 47 21.81 -4.60 4.41
C GLU A 47 21.61 -3.24 3.70
N ILE A 48 21.42 -2.14 4.44
CA ILE A 48 21.19 -0.79 3.87
C ILE A 48 22.51 -0.13 3.46
N ASP A 49 23.62 -0.47 4.12
CA ASP A 49 24.94 0.10 3.81
C ASP A 49 25.56 -0.51 2.53
N ASP A 50 24.99 -1.61 2.03
CA ASP A 50 25.30 -2.13 0.71
C ASP A 50 24.48 -1.32 -0.32
N ASP A 51 25.02 -0.16 -0.74
CA ASP A 51 24.49 0.71 -1.82
C ASP A 51 24.32 -0.01 -3.18
N ASP A 52 24.63 -1.30 -3.23
CA ASP A 52 24.36 -2.13 -4.38
C ASP A 52 22.85 -2.41 -4.38
N GLU A 53 22.13 -1.77 -5.30
CA GLU A 53 20.83 -2.20 -5.82
C GLU A 53 20.99 -3.62 -6.42
N GLU A 54 21.35 -4.59 -5.60
CA GLU A 54 21.58 -5.97 -6.00
C GLU A 54 20.23 -6.56 -6.36
N GLU A 55 19.94 -6.53 -7.65
CA GLU A 55 18.93 -7.37 -8.23
C GLU A 55 19.39 -8.83 -8.11
N ASN A 56 18.44 -9.72 -7.79
CA ASN A 56 18.69 -11.15 -7.93
C ASN A 56 18.92 -11.49 -9.42
N SER A 57 19.27 -12.74 -9.73
CA SER A 57 19.48 -13.18 -11.12
C SER A 57 18.28 -12.99 -12.05
N ASP A 58 17.09 -12.73 -11.49
CA ASP A 58 15.84 -12.52 -12.19
C ASP A 58 15.47 -11.04 -12.36
N GLY A 59 16.30 -10.11 -11.88
CA GLY A 59 16.04 -8.67 -11.92
C GLY A 59 15.14 -8.17 -10.77
N ASP A 60 14.89 -8.98 -9.75
CA ASP A 60 14.10 -8.54 -8.58
C ASP A 60 15.00 -7.89 -7.53
N GLN A 61 14.61 -6.71 -7.06
CA GLN A 61 15.28 -5.99 -5.99
C GLN A 61 15.36 -6.81 -4.69
N LYS A 62 16.51 -6.75 -4.02
CA LYS A 62 16.70 -7.30 -2.67
C LYS A 62 15.66 -6.73 -1.70
N GLY A 63 15.11 -7.59 -0.85
CA GLY A 63 14.08 -7.20 0.13
C GLY A 63 12.66 -7.06 -0.45
N VAL A 64 12.46 -7.30 -1.75
CA VAL A 64 11.12 -7.34 -2.36
C VAL A 64 10.74 -8.79 -2.66
N PHE A 65 9.47 -9.17 -2.44
CA PHE A 65 9.01 -10.52 -2.78
C PHE A 65 9.17 -10.78 -4.30
N PRO A 66 9.89 -11.83 -4.74
CA PRO A 66 10.17 -12.03 -6.17
C PRO A 66 8.90 -12.18 -7.01
N PHE A 67 8.87 -11.56 -8.19
CA PHE A 67 7.66 -11.58 -9.04
C PHE A 67 7.28 -13.01 -9.45
N LYS A 68 8.26 -13.79 -9.89
CA LYS A 68 8.05 -15.19 -10.34
C LYS A 68 7.53 -16.08 -9.22
N ASP A 69 7.88 -15.79 -7.97
CA ASP A 69 7.47 -16.58 -6.82
C ASP A 69 6.02 -16.37 -6.41
N LEU A 70 5.30 -15.39 -6.98
CA LEU A 70 3.86 -15.25 -6.76
C LEU A 70 3.04 -16.10 -7.73
N LYS A 71 3.65 -16.59 -8.83
CA LYS A 71 2.95 -17.42 -9.83
C LYS A 71 2.17 -18.62 -9.27
N PRO A 72 2.62 -19.32 -8.20
CA PRO A 72 1.83 -20.41 -7.61
C PRO A 72 0.43 -20.02 -7.13
N LEU A 73 0.15 -18.71 -6.99
CA LEU A 73 -1.20 -18.19 -6.71
C LEU A 73 -2.21 -18.57 -7.81
N GLN A 74 -1.78 -18.70 -9.07
CA GLN A 74 -2.65 -19.10 -10.19
C GLN A 74 -3.08 -20.58 -10.13
N MET A 75 -2.48 -21.38 -9.23
CA MET A 75 -2.84 -22.79 -9.04
C MET A 75 -4.06 -22.98 -8.13
N PHE A 76 -4.58 -21.90 -7.54
CA PHE A 76 -5.76 -21.95 -6.69
C PHE A 76 -6.98 -21.68 -7.57
N HIS A 77 -7.97 -22.58 -7.52
CA HIS A 77 -9.18 -22.50 -8.35
C HIS A 77 -10.49 -22.44 -7.54
N ASN A 78 -10.39 -22.47 -6.21
CA ASN A 78 -11.53 -22.42 -5.30
C ASN A 78 -11.53 -21.17 -4.40
N LEU A 79 -10.73 -20.14 -4.71
CA LEU A 79 -10.68 -18.92 -3.91
C LEU A 79 -12.02 -18.17 -4.02
N HIS A 80 -12.52 -17.76 -2.86
CA HIS A 80 -13.64 -16.85 -2.66
C HIS A 80 -13.18 -15.49 -2.15
N TYR A 81 -12.05 -15.48 -1.43
CA TYR A 81 -11.40 -14.30 -0.88
C TYR A 81 -9.89 -14.36 -1.11
N LEU A 82 -9.33 -13.26 -1.62
CA LEU A 82 -7.89 -13.07 -1.76
C LEU A 82 -7.51 -11.71 -1.16
N GLN A 83 -6.54 -11.72 -0.24
CA GLN A 83 -5.90 -10.53 0.30
C GLN A 83 -4.39 -10.63 0.15
N LEU A 84 -3.79 -9.60 -0.45
CA LEU A 84 -2.35 -9.44 -0.57
C LEU A 84 -1.96 -8.11 0.08
N ASN A 85 -1.22 -8.20 1.17
CA ASN A 85 -0.79 -7.04 1.96
C ASN A 85 0.66 -6.70 1.69
N GLY A 86 0.99 -5.41 1.84
CA GLY A 86 2.38 -4.96 1.88
C GLY A 86 3.15 -5.22 0.59
N MET A 87 2.48 -5.17 -0.56
CA MET A 87 3.12 -5.30 -1.87
C MET A 87 4.07 -4.11 -2.09
N MET A 88 5.33 -4.40 -2.41
CA MET A 88 6.36 -3.38 -2.71
C MET A 88 6.53 -3.14 -4.22
N ARG A 89 5.85 -3.93 -5.05
CA ARG A 89 5.82 -3.81 -6.51
C ARG A 89 4.49 -4.33 -7.05
N SER A 90 4.18 -4.01 -8.30
CA SER A 90 3.03 -4.59 -8.98
C SER A 90 3.18 -6.10 -9.17
N TYR A 91 2.12 -6.81 -8.82
CA TYR A 91 1.89 -8.20 -9.21
C TYR A 91 0.60 -8.37 -10.01
N GLN A 92 0.04 -7.27 -10.53
CA GLN A 92 -1.25 -7.26 -11.21
C GLN A 92 -1.41 -8.33 -12.31
N PRO A 93 -0.41 -8.60 -13.18
CA PRO A 93 -0.56 -9.68 -14.17
C PRO A 93 -0.88 -11.04 -13.55
N ILE A 94 -0.27 -11.37 -12.40
CA ILE A 94 -0.51 -12.64 -11.68
C ILE A 94 -1.84 -12.58 -10.92
N ILE A 95 -2.12 -11.45 -10.26
CA ILE A 95 -3.33 -11.24 -9.47
C ILE A 95 -4.57 -11.33 -10.36
N TRP A 96 -4.60 -10.62 -11.48
CA TRP A 96 -5.75 -10.60 -12.37
C TRP A 96 -5.97 -11.95 -13.04
N ALA A 97 -4.90 -12.65 -13.45
CA ALA A 97 -5.00 -14.00 -13.98
C ALA A 97 -5.60 -14.95 -12.93
N THR A 98 -5.20 -14.82 -11.66
CA THR A 98 -5.81 -15.57 -10.55
C THR A 98 -7.30 -15.25 -10.42
N CYS A 99 -7.69 -13.97 -10.51
CA CYS A 99 -9.09 -13.58 -10.44
C CYS A 99 -9.92 -14.17 -11.57
N TRP A 100 -9.38 -14.15 -12.79
CA TRP A 100 -9.99 -14.74 -13.96
C TRP A 100 -10.20 -16.26 -13.81
N LEU A 101 -9.24 -16.97 -13.21
CA LEU A 101 -9.30 -18.44 -13.00
C LEU A 101 -10.28 -18.88 -11.90
N ASN A 102 -10.71 -17.99 -11.01
CA ASN A 102 -11.54 -18.34 -9.84
C ASN A 102 -12.97 -17.83 -9.97
N LYS A 103 -13.90 -18.64 -10.49
CA LYS A 103 -15.31 -18.23 -10.69
C LYS A 103 -16.04 -17.70 -9.45
N ASN A 104 -15.58 -18.09 -8.26
CA ASN A 104 -16.19 -17.73 -6.98
C ASN A 104 -15.39 -16.66 -6.21
N LEU A 105 -14.28 -16.13 -6.77
CA LEU A 105 -13.49 -15.09 -6.11
C LEU A 105 -14.27 -13.79 -6.12
N THR A 106 -15.02 -13.56 -5.05
CA THR A 106 -15.97 -12.44 -4.96
C THR A 106 -15.41 -11.25 -4.20
N LYS A 107 -14.33 -11.45 -3.43
CA LYS A 107 -13.71 -10.42 -2.60
C LYS A 107 -12.20 -10.37 -2.86
N LEU A 108 -11.73 -9.19 -3.25
CA LEU A 108 -10.32 -8.94 -3.52
C LEU A 108 -9.86 -7.75 -2.69
N HIS A 109 -8.76 -7.92 -1.97
CA HIS A 109 -8.13 -6.88 -1.18
C HIS A 109 -6.64 -6.78 -1.52
N LEU A 110 -6.23 -5.64 -2.08
CA LEU A 110 -4.86 -5.38 -2.46
C LEU A 110 -4.32 -4.18 -1.69
N GLU A 111 -3.19 -4.36 -1.01
CA GLU A 111 -2.52 -3.29 -0.30
C GLU A 111 -1.07 -3.13 -0.76
N MET A 112 -0.75 -1.96 -1.30
CA MET A 112 0.63 -1.55 -1.52
C MET A 112 1.22 -1.01 -0.22
N ALA A 113 2.49 -1.29 0.01
CA ALA A 113 3.22 -0.76 1.16
C ALA A 113 3.49 0.75 1.04
N LEU A 114 3.69 1.24 -0.19
CA LEU A 114 3.98 2.65 -0.49
C LEU A 114 2.81 3.29 -1.25
N GLU A 115 2.61 4.59 -1.04
CA GLU A 115 1.63 5.40 -1.78
C GLU A 115 2.14 5.79 -3.17
N PRO A 116 1.26 6.00 -4.17
CA PRO A 116 1.69 6.54 -5.46
C PRO A 116 2.19 7.97 -5.31
N GLU A 117 3.28 8.28 -5.99
CA GLU A 117 3.88 9.61 -6.02
C GLU A 117 3.68 10.24 -7.41
N MET A 118 2.82 11.25 -7.50
CA MET A 118 2.60 11.99 -8.74
C MET A 118 3.68 13.03 -8.96
N ASN A 119 4.14 13.18 -10.21
CA ASN A 119 5.10 14.20 -10.61
C ASN A 119 4.55 15.61 -10.32
N GLU A 120 5.40 16.53 -9.84
CA GLU A 120 4.96 17.88 -9.42
C GLU A 120 4.23 18.64 -10.54
N ASP A 121 4.64 18.46 -11.79
CA ASP A 121 4.04 19.10 -12.96
C ASP A 121 2.62 18.61 -13.28
N THR A 122 2.23 17.42 -12.81
CA THR A 122 0.92 16.81 -13.10
C THR A 122 0.08 16.58 -11.84
N LYS A 123 0.69 16.57 -10.66
CA LYS A 123 0.06 16.31 -9.35
C LYS A 123 -1.17 17.14 -9.07
N HIS A 124 -1.20 18.39 -9.54
CA HIS A 124 -2.34 19.30 -9.38
C HIS A 124 -3.61 18.86 -10.15
N LYS A 125 -3.48 17.96 -11.14
CA LYS A 125 -4.60 17.40 -11.91
C LYS A 125 -5.32 16.28 -11.15
N TYR A 126 -4.66 15.67 -10.18
CA TYR A 126 -5.13 14.48 -9.48
C TYR A 126 -5.45 14.79 -8.03
N ARG A 127 -6.34 14.00 -7.42
CA ARG A 127 -6.79 14.23 -6.04
C ARG A 127 -6.43 13.04 -5.17
N LYS A 128 -5.92 13.29 -3.97
CA LYS A 128 -5.79 12.22 -2.97
C LYS A 128 -7.19 11.77 -2.51
N ILE A 129 -7.37 10.47 -2.38
CA ILE A 129 -8.56 9.85 -1.77
C ILE A 129 -8.31 9.76 -0.27
N ASP A 130 -8.51 10.89 0.41
CA ASP A 130 -8.33 11.03 1.86
C ASP A 130 -9.67 11.21 2.59
N GLU A 131 -9.62 11.62 3.86
CA GLU A 131 -10.82 11.86 4.69
C GLU A 131 -11.73 12.99 4.18
N THR A 132 -11.23 13.83 3.26
CA THR A 132 -11.98 14.93 2.63
C THR A 132 -12.53 14.56 1.26
N TRP A 133 -12.05 13.45 0.69
CA TRP A 133 -12.53 12.95 -0.59
C TRP A 133 -13.93 12.31 -0.43
N SER A 134 -14.79 12.56 -1.41
CA SER A 134 -16.07 11.89 -1.52
C SER A 134 -16.29 11.47 -2.96
N TYR A 135 -16.87 10.29 -3.12
CA TYR A 135 -17.27 9.81 -4.44
C TYR A 135 -18.39 10.71 -4.98
N ASP A 136 -18.12 11.31 -6.12
CA ASP A 136 -19.09 12.09 -6.87
C ASP A 136 -19.62 11.25 -8.03
N GLY A 137 -20.81 10.68 -7.80
CA GLY A 137 -21.55 9.91 -8.79
C GLY A 137 -22.38 10.78 -9.73
N SER A 138 -22.11 12.08 -9.88
CA SER A 138 -22.87 12.95 -10.78
C SER A 138 -22.44 12.79 -12.26
N PRO A 139 -23.35 12.86 -13.25
CA PRO A 139 -22.99 12.69 -14.67
C PRO A 139 -21.99 13.74 -15.16
N GLU A 140 -21.99 14.92 -14.55
CA GLU A 140 -21.18 16.07 -14.93
C GLU A 140 -19.67 15.84 -14.71
N ARG A 141 -19.28 14.88 -13.86
CA ARG A 141 -17.87 14.57 -13.58
C ARG A 141 -17.23 13.64 -14.63
N GLN A 142 -17.95 13.27 -15.69
CA GLN A 142 -17.41 12.43 -16.77
C GLN A 142 -16.32 13.21 -17.52
N VAL A 143 -15.08 13.00 -17.10
CA VAL A 143 -13.88 13.47 -17.81
C VAL A 143 -13.39 12.33 -18.70
N ASP A 144 -12.84 12.68 -19.85
CA ASP A 144 -12.08 11.72 -20.66
C ASP A 144 -10.92 11.19 -19.82
N ALA A 145 -11.00 9.91 -19.45
CA ALA A 145 -9.96 9.25 -18.67
C ALA A 145 -8.79 8.95 -19.61
N GLU A 146 -7.69 9.67 -19.40
CA GLU A 146 -6.41 9.37 -20.02
C GLU A 146 -5.82 8.12 -19.36
N TYR A 147 -5.33 7.18 -20.17
CA TYR A 147 -4.65 6.00 -19.64
C TYR A 147 -3.27 6.40 -19.13
N LEU A 148 -3.04 6.26 -17.82
CA LEU A 148 -1.80 6.68 -17.16
C LEU A 148 -0.82 5.53 -16.89
N GLY A 149 -1.17 4.30 -17.27
CA GLY A 149 -0.37 3.11 -16.96
C GLY A 149 0.81 2.90 -17.90
N PHE A 150 1.73 2.01 -17.51
CA PHE A 150 2.88 1.62 -18.32
C PHE A 150 2.69 0.23 -18.94
N HIS A 151 2.22 0.18 -20.20
CA HIS A 151 2.14 -1.05 -21.01
C HIS A 151 1.48 -2.29 -20.35
N GLY A 152 0.50 -2.12 -19.45
CA GLY A 152 -0.14 -3.26 -18.79
C GLY A 152 0.66 -3.85 -17.62
N ASN A 153 1.68 -3.16 -17.13
CA ASN A 153 2.50 -3.64 -16.01
C ASN A 153 1.87 -3.36 -14.63
N GLY A 154 0.75 -2.63 -14.55
CA GLY A 154 0.11 -2.30 -13.27
C GLY A 154 0.74 -1.12 -12.53
N ILE A 155 1.61 -0.36 -13.17
CA ILE A 155 2.28 0.82 -12.60
C ILE A 155 1.97 2.07 -13.43
N LEU A 156 2.09 3.23 -12.81
CA LEU A 156 2.06 4.51 -13.50
C LEU A 156 3.18 4.58 -14.55
N HIS A 157 2.90 5.22 -15.68
CA HIS A 157 3.93 5.67 -16.60
C HIS A 157 4.74 6.78 -15.93
N GLN A 158 6.07 6.72 -16.04
CA GLN A 158 7.03 7.65 -15.43
C GLN A 158 6.77 9.15 -15.71
N GLU A 159 6.02 9.45 -16.77
CA GLU A 159 5.55 10.81 -17.11
C GLU A 159 4.57 11.37 -16.07
N PHE A 160 3.77 10.50 -15.44
CA PHE A 160 2.74 10.91 -14.47
C PHE A 160 3.21 10.74 -13.03
N GLY A 161 4.11 9.78 -12.77
CA GLY A 161 4.61 9.50 -11.43
C GLY A 161 5.16 8.09 -11.30
N ASP A 162 5.29 7.65 -10.05
CA ASP A 162 5.68 6.29 -9.68
C ASP A 162 4.63 5.68 -8.73
N GLY A 163 4.51 4.35 -8.76
CA GLY A 163 3.62 3.59 -7.92
C GLY A 163 2.54 2.80 -8.66
N GLU A 164 1.72 2.11 -7.88
CA GLU A 164 0.73 1.16 -8.36
C GLU A 164 -0.47 1.87 -8.99
N TYR A 165 -0.83 1.47 -10.19
CA TYR A 165 -1.96 1.99 -10.94
C TYR A 165 -2.92 0.88 -11.30
N LEU A 166 -4.21 1.03 -11.01
CA LEU A 166 -5.21 0.01 -11.32
C LEU A 166 -5.39 -0.11 -12.84
N ASP A 167 -4.71 -1.10 -13.43
CA ASP A 167 -4.40 -1.08 -14.85
C ASP A 167 -5.35 -1.97 -15.66
N GLN A 168 -6.20 -1.33 -16.46
CA GLN A 168 -7.11 -2.02 -17.36
C GLN A 168 -6.40 -2.87 -18.44
N GLN A 169 -5.18 -2.52 -18.83
CA GLN A 169 -4.40 -3.31 -19.78
C GLN A 169 -3.79 -4.54 -19.10
N ALA A 170 -3.35 -4.42 -17.84
CA ALA A 170 -2.89 -5.57 -17.05
C ALA A 170 -4.00 -6.63 -16.90
N MET A 171 -5.24 -6.18 -16.63
CA MET A 171 -6.41 -7.07 -16.56
C MET A 171 -6.69 -7.78 -17.89
N LYS A 172 -6.58 -7.05 -19.01
CA LYS A 172 -6.76 -7.59 -20.36
C LYS A 172 -5.71 -8.64 -20.69
N GLN A 173 -4.44 -8.31 -20.46
CA GLN A 173 -3.33 -9.21 -20.78
C GLN A 173 -3.42 -10.47 -19.94
N ALA A 174 -3.70 -10.33 -18.66
CA ALA A 174 -3.91 -11.46 -17.77
C ALA A 174 -5.08 -12.36 -18.21
N GLN A 175 -6.15 -11.80 -18.80
CA GLN A 175 -7.24 -12.60 -19.38
C GLN A 175 -6.76 -13.42 -20.58
N ILE A 176 -5.98 -12.79 -21.47
CA ILE A 176 -5.42 -13.44 -22.67
C ILE A 176 -4.51 -14.60 -22.24
N ASP A 177 -3.67 -14.38 -21.23
CA ASP A 177 -2.68 -15.36 -20.75
C ASP A 177 -3.31 -16.65 -20.20
N VAL A 178 -4.57 -16.58 -19.73
CA VAL A 178 -5.28 -17.73 -19.16
C VAL A 178 -6.55 -18.11 -19.94
N VAL A 179 -6.73 -17.58 -21.16
CA VAL A 179 -7.98 -17.69 -21.93
C VAL A 179 -8.45 -19.14 -22.15
N GLU A 180 -7.50 -20.07 -22.33
CA GLU A 180 -7.78 -21.49 -22.60
C GLU A 180 -8.32 -22.24 -21.37
N THR A 181 -8.11 -21.70 -20.17
CA THR A 181 -8.49 -22.33 -18.89
C THR A 181 -9.53 -21.52 -18.11
N LEU A 182 -10.09 -20.47 -18.72
CA LEU A 182 -11.12 -19.64 -18.11
C LEU A 182 -12.42 -20.43 -17.82
N PRO A 183 -12.99 -20.28 -16.63
CA PRO A 183 -14.39 -20.62 -16.40
C PRO A 183 -15.29 -19.81 -17.33
N LEU A 184 -16.34 -20.43 -17.87
CA LEU A 184 -17.31 -19.78 -18.76
C LEU A 184 -17.92 -18.51 -18.13
N GLU A 185 -18.16 -18.55 -16.82
CA GLU A 185 -18.72 -17.45 -16.03
C GLU A 185 -17.82 -16.21 -15.98
N ASN A 186 -16.52 -16.39 -16.23
CA ASN A 186 -15.49 -15.37 -16.16
C ASN A 186 -14.96 -14.97 -17.55
N MET A 187 -15.59 -15.41 -18.65
CA MET A 187 -15.14 -15.07 -20.00
C MET A 187 -15.25 -13.57 -20.33
N ARG A 188 -16.21 -12.87 -19.73
CA ARG A 188 -16.49 -11.45 -20.02
C ARG A 188 -16.07 -10.51 -18.88
N TYR A 189 -16.37 -10.88 -17.65
CA TYR A 189 -16.19 -10.02 -16.49
C TYR A 189 -15.52 -10.76 -15.35
N LEU A 190 -14.76 -10.02 -14.55
CA LEU A 190 -14.20 -10.51 -13.32
C LEU A 190 -15.32 -10.90 -12.34
N PRO A 191 -15.11 -11.94 -11.51
CA PRO A 191 -16.09 -12.42 -10.53
C PRO A 191 -16.19 -11.55 -9.26
N ILE A 192 -15.51 -10.39 -9.23
CA ILE A 192 -15.39 -9.55 -8.05
C ILE A 192 -16.70 -8.79 -7.75
N SER A 193 -17.13 -8.87 -6.49
CA SER A 193 -18.23 -8.10 -5.93
C SER A 193 -17.77 -7.02 -4.93
N HIS A 194 -16.68 -7.28 -4.21
CA HIS A 194 -16.10 -6.33 -3.25
C HIS A 194 -14.62 -6.15 -3.57
N LEU A 195 -14.22 -4.92 -3.88
CA LEU A 195 -12.84 -4.55 -4.18
C LEU A 195 -12.34 -3.60 -3.09
N THR A 196 -11.25 -3.95 -2.43
CA THR A 196 -10.55 -3.04 -1.53
C THR A 196 -9.16 -2.76 -2.07
N LEU A 197 -8.84 -1.48 -2.22
CA LEU A 197 -7.55 -1.00 -2.72
C LEU A 197 -6.94 -0.06 -1.70
N MET A 198 -5.71 -0.33 -1.32
CA MET A 198 -4.91 0.57 -0.48
C MET A 198 -3.70 1.05 -1.26
N ASN A 199 -3.52 2.36 -1.31
CA ASN A 199 -2.37 3.02 -1.94
C ASN A 199 -2.26 2.78 -3.47
N PHE A 200 -3.37 2.91 -4.20
CA PHE A 200 -3.42 2.81 -5.67
C PHE A 200 -3.74 4.16 -6.32
N ALA A 201 -3.19 4.41 -7.50
CA ALA A 201 -3.74 5.38 -8.45
C ALA A 201 -4.88 4.72 -9.22
N VAL A 202 -6.05 5.39 -9.30
CA VAL A 202 -7.28 4.79 -9.82
C VAL A 202 -8.03 5.73 -10.76
N ASP A 203 -8.40 5.20 -11.92
CA ASP A 203 -9.33 5.83 -12.85
C ASP A 203 -10.56 4.94 -13.10
N ALA A 204 -11.42 5.37 -14.02
CA ALA A 204 -12.64 4.67 -14.39
C ALA A 204 -12.44 3.46 -15.31
N GLY A 205 -11.34 3.39 -16.07
CA GLY A 205 -11.13 2.46 -17.18
C GLY A 205 -11.43 0.99 -16.84
N PRO A 206 -10.84 0.45 -15.75
CA PRO A 206 -11.10 -0.91 -15.30
C PRO A 206 -12.59 -1.23 -15.09
N PHE A 207 -13.36 -0.29 -14.55
CA PHE A 207 -14.77 -0.48 -14.19
C PHE A 207 -15.70 -0.50 -15.41
N PHE A 208 -15.36 0.24 -16.47
CA PHE A 208 -16.08 0.17 -17.75
C PHE A 208 -15.82 -1.12 -18.51
N ARG A 209 -14.64 -1.73 -18.31
CA ARG A 209 -14.17 -2.83 -19.14
C ARG A 209 -14.35 -4.19 -18.48
N TRP A 210 -13.98 -4.35 -17.21
CA TRP A 210 -13.69 -5.67 -16.65
C TRP A 210 -14.56 -6.06 -15.46
N PHE A 211 -15.21 -5.12 -14.79
CA PHE A 211 -16.13 -5.43 -13.69
C PHE A 211 -17.56 -5.64 -14.21
N ASP A 212 -18.27 -6.63 -13.64
CA ASP A 212 -19.66 -6.92 -13.99
C ASP A 212 -20.61 -5.95 -13.28
N PRO A 213 -21.41 -5.13 -14.01
CA PRO A 213 -22.37 -4.21 -13.41
C PRO A 213 -23.38 -4.88 -12.47
N LYS A 214 -23.64 -6.18 -12.67
CA LYS A 214 -24.60 -6.97 -11.87
C LYS A 214 -23.97 -7.59 -10.63
N LYS A 215 -22.63 -7.71 -10.56
CA LYS A 215 -21.93 -8.36 -9.44
C LYS A 215 -21.20 -7.37 -8.55
N LEU A 216 -20.65 -6.28 -9.11
CA LEU A 216 -19.93 -5.31 -8.30
C LEU A 216 -20.91 -4.63 -7.33
N VAL A 217 -20.56 -4.62 -6.05
CA VAL A 217 -21.37 -4.09 -4.95
C VAL A 217 -20.62 -3.00 -4.19
N GLU A 218 -19.33 -3.20 -3.92
CA GLU A 218 -18.58 -2.28 -3.07
C GLU A 218 -17.14 -2.08 -3.56
N ILE A 219 -16.69 -0.81 -3.53
CA ILE A 219 -15.30 -0.40 -3.70
C ILE A 219 -14.89 0.38 -2.46
N ASN A 220 -13.80 -0.05 -1.82
CA ASN A 220 -13.28 0.59 -0.63
C ASN A 220 -11.82 1.04 -0.86
N PHE A 221 -11.59 2.34 -0.76
CA PHE A 221 -10.26 2.93 -0.82
C PHE A 221 -9.72 3.15 0.59
N LEU A 222 -8.53 2.61 0.83
CA LEU A 222 -7.79 2.71 2.08
C LEU A 222 -6.45 3.41 1.84
N GLY A 223 -5.80 3.84 2.93
CA GLY A 223 -4.49 4.49 2.86
C GLY A 223 -4.54 5.83 2.11
N GLN A 224 -3.68 5.98 1.12
CA GLN A 224 -3.42 7.20 0.37
C GLN A 224 -3.54 6.93 -1.13
N CYS A 225 -4.68 6.38 -1.56
CA CYS A 225 -4.99 6.23 -2.98
C CYS A 225 -5.08 7.60 -3.67
N THR A 226 -4.90 7.62 -4.99
CA THR A 226 -4.99 8.82 -5.83
C THR A 226 -6.12 8.64 -6.86
N ASP A 227 -7.11 9.53 -6.82
CA ASP A 227 -8.15 9.67 -7.84
C ASP A 227 -7.54 10.36 -9.06
N THR A 228 -7.27 9.57 -10.10
CA THR A 228 -6.74 10.02 -11.39
C THR A 228 -7.82 10.14 -12.47
N GLY A 229 -9.08 10.29 -12.07
CA GLY A 229 -10.24 10.26 -12.96
C GLY A 229 -11.19 9.10 -12.66
N PHE A 230 -11.31 8.73 -11.38
CA PHE A 230 -12.20 7.66 -10.94
C PHE A 230 -13.66 8.11 -11.02
N TYR A 231 -14.46 7.31 -11.74
CA TYR A 231 -15.91 7.32 -11.72
C TYR A 231 -16.43 5.95 -12.17
N LEU A 232 -17.73 5.72 -11.98
CA LEU A 232 -18.38 4.47 -12.35
C LEU A 232 -19.27 4.64 -13.58
N PRO A 233 -19.43 3.59 -14.39
CA PRO A 233 -20.45 3.54 -15.43
C PRO A 233 -21.86 3.78 -14.88
N ASP A 234 -22.75 4.27 -15.73
CA ASP A 234 -24.12 4.64 -15.35
C ASP A 234 -24.90 3.47 -14.73
N ASP A 235 -24.65 2.25 -15.21
CA ASP A 235 -25.26 1.03 -14.72
C ASP A 235 -24.69 0.52 -13.40
N MET A 236 -23.66 1.16 -12.83
CA MET A 236 -23.07 0.82 -11.52
C MET A 236 -23.24 1.94 -10.48
N ARG A 237 -23.17 3.19 -10.94
CA ARG A 237 -23.16 4.43 -10.14
C ARG A 237 -24.23 4.51 -9.04
N SER A 238 -25.42 3.97 -9.29
CA SER A 238 -26.56 4.09 -8.36
C SER A 238 -26.59 3.04 -7.24
N HIS A 239 -25.91 1.90 -7.41
CA HIS A 239 -25.98 0.78 -6.45
C HIS A 239 -24.63 0.28 -5.95
N VAL A 240 -23.53 0.61 -6.64
CA VAL A 240 -22.19 0.30 -6.14
C VAL A 240 -21.84 1.32 -5.06
N LYS A 241 -21.58 0.82 -3.86
CA LYS A 241 -21.12 1.62 -2.74
C LYS A 241 -19.62 1.92 -2.92
N VAL A 242 -19.27 3.20 -2.91
CA VAL A 242 -17.87 3.64 -2.91
C VAL A 242 -17.57 4.33 -1.60
N SER A 243 -16.52 3.89 -0.91
CA SER A 243 -16.04 4.52 0.33
C SER A 243 -14.56 4.83 0.28
N GLY A 244 -14.19 5.99 0.85
CA GLY A 244 -12.81 6.35 1.14
C GLY A 244 -12.51 6.30 2.65
N PRO A 245 -11.29 6.71 3.06
CA PRO A 245 -10.91 6.84 4.46
C PRO A 245 -11.93 7.69 5.22
N LYS A 246 -12.43 7.18 6.35
CA LYS A 246 -13.34 7.97 7.19
C LYS A 246 -12.52 8.89 8.10
N PRO A 247 -13.01 10.12 8.36
CA PRO A 247 -12.41 10.98 9.36
C PRO A 247 -12.26 10.23 10.66
N LYS A 248 -11.02 10.10 11.17
CA LYS A 248 -10.86 9.57 12.52
C LYS A 248 -11.71 10.45 13.45
N PRO A 249 -12.59 9.87 14.30
CA PRO A 249 -13.28 10.67 15.30
C PRO A 249 -12.20 11.45 16.04
N ARG A 250 -12.33 12.79 16.06
CA ARG A 250 -11.32 13.68 16.65
C ARG A 250 -10.82 13.00 17.92
N PRO A 251 -9.52 12.69 18.03
CA PRO A 251 -9.03 12.02 19.22
C PRO A 251 -9.56 12.85 20.37
N GLN A 252 -10.40 12.25 21.22
CA GLN A 252 -10.88 12.92 22.43
C GLN A 252 -9.60 13.50 23.04
N PRO A 253 -9.50 14.83 23.20
CA PRO A 253 -8.24 15.45 23.55
C PRO A 253 -7.72 14.68 24.74
N MET A 254 -6.57 13.98 24.56
CA MET A 254 -6.00 13.24 25.67
C MET A 254 -5.80 14.28 26.76
N ILE A 255 -6.55 14.15 27.86
CA ILE A 255 -6.46 15.07 28.98
C ILE A 255 -5.10 14.81 29.62
N ALA A 256 -4.08 15.46 29.08
CA ALA A 256 -2.75 15.50 29.64
C ALA A 256 -2.69 16.74 30.53
N ARG A 257 -2.51 16.53 31.83
CA ARG A 257 -2.16 17.62 32.74
C ARG A 257 -0.65 17.79 32.77
N VAL A 258 -0.19 19.04 32.79
CA VAL A 258 1.23 19.34 33.05
C VAL A 258 1.53 18.88 34.48
N VAL A 259 2.48 17.96 34.60
CA VAL A 259 2.97 17.49 35.90
C VAL A 259 4.10 18.39 36.39
N LYS A 260 4.07 18.78 37.67
CA LYS A 260 5.12 19.58 38.29
C LYS A 260 6.40 18.75 38.40
N PRO A 261 7.60 19.38 38.34
CA PRO A 261 8.85 18.68 38.61
C PRO A 261 8.78 17.93 39.95
N GLY A 262 8.95 16.60 39.91
CA GLY A 262 8.87 15.72 41.10
C GLY A 262 7.57 14.91 41.24
N GLU A 263 6.51 15.20 40.48
CA GLU A 263 5.27 14.39 40.52
C GLU A 263 5.41 13.01 39.86
N VAL A 264 6.38 12.86 38.96
CA VAL A 264 6.62 11.61 38.23
C VAL A 264 8.04 11.12 38.48
N LYS A 265 8.15 9.82 38.77
CA LYS A 265 9.44 9.12 38.91
C LYS A 265 9.69 8.30 37.66
N LEU A 266 10.88 8.42 37.09
CA LEU A 266 11.32 7.52 36.03
C LEU A 266 11.58 6.14 36.65
N VAL A 267 10.97 5.10 36.07
CA VAL A 267 11.20 3.71 36.50
C VAL A 267 11.73 2.90 35.33
N THR A 268 12.66 2.00 35.61
CA THR A 268 13.19 1.06 34.63
C THR A 268 12.46 -0.27 34.77
N LEU A 269 11.92 -0.79 33.66
CA LEU A 269 11.26 -2.09 33.61
C LEU A 269 12.21 -3.14 33.03
N LYS A 270 12.40 -4.27 33.73
CA LYS A 270 13.01 -5.50 33.17
C LYS A 270 12.00 -6.63 33.30
N GLY A 271 11.67 -7.28 32.18
CA GLY A 271 10.71 -8.39 32.14
C GLY A 271 9.31 -8.03 32.69
N GLY A 272 8.87 -6.78 32.49
CA GLY A 272 7.59 -6.28 32.99
C GLY A 272 7.54 -5.93 34.48
N LYS A 273 8.66 -6.06 35.22
CA LYS A 273 8.74 -5.68 36.65
C LYS A 273 9.64 -4.45 36.84
N VAL A 274 9.23 -3.58 37.77
CA VAL A 274 10.01 -2.40 38.17
C VAL A 274 11.27 -2.84 38.90
N VAL A 275 12.43 -2.40 38.41
CA VAL A 275 13.73 -2.68 39.04
C VAL A 275 14.04 -1.55 40.02
N PRO A 276 14.44 -1.84 41.27
CA PRO A 276 14.90 -0.82 42.22
C PRO A 276 16.13 -0.09 41.68
N ASP A 277 16.16 1.25 41.80
CA ASP A 277 17.32 2.04 41.43
C ASP A 277 18.52 1.67 42.31
N GLU A 278 19.67 1.36 41.72
CA GLU A 278 20.91 1.14 42.48
C GLU A 278 21.38 2.47 43.11
N PRO A 279 21.81 2.46 44.39
CA PRO A 279 22.18 3.66 45.13
C PRO A 279 23.52 4.20 44.63
N THR A 280 23.48 5.02 43.57
CA THR A 280 24.61 5.84 43.19
C THR A 280 24.63 7.11 44.04
N GLY A 281 25.77 7.29 44.70
CA GLY A 281 26.03 8.25 45.79
C GLY A 281 25.43 9.64 45.63
N SER A 282 24.86 10.09 46.75
CA SER A 282 24.81 11.48 47.23
C SER A 282 25.16 12.57 46.20
N GLY A 283 24.14 13.07 45.51
CA GLY A 283 24.27 14.29 44.75
C GLY A 283 22.88 14.84 44.48
N ASN A 284 22.56 15.99 45.08
CA ASN A 284 21.31 16.73 44.91
C ASN A 284 20.98 16.92 43.41
N ALA A 285 20.28 15.96 42.83
CA ALA A 285 19.83 15.97 41.44
C ALA A 285 18.31 16.11 41.36
N ALA A 286 17.73 16.92 42.26
CA ALA A 286 16.41 17.48 42.05
C ALA A 286 16.50 18.45 40.85
N GLY A 287 16.16 17.99 39.65
CA GLY A 287 15.81 18.86 38.53
C GLY A 287 16.68 18.83 37.26
N LYS A 288 17.75 18.02 37.18
CA LYS A 288 18.59 17.99 35.95
C LYS A 288 18.17 16.96 34.89
N GLY A 289 17.48 15.86 35.26
CA GLY A 289 17.17 14.78 34.31
C GLY A 289 16.10 15.11 33.26
N VAL A 290 15.14 15.98 33.58
CA VAL A 290 14.04 16.29 32.64
C VAL A 290 14.45 17.39 31.65
N LYS A 291 15.29 18.35 32.06
CA LYS A 291 15.74 19.44 31.17
C LYS A 291 16.64 18.93 30.04
N THR A 292 17.46 17.90 30.27
CA THR A 292 18.33 17.38 29.22
C THR A 292 17.54 16.63 28.14
N LYS A 293 16.57 15.78 28.50
CA LYS A 293 15.74 15.10 27.49
C LYS A 293 14.82 16.03 26.70
N LEU A 294 14.24 17.06 27.34
CA LEU A 294 13.45 18.04 26.58
C LEU A 294 14.32 18.89 25.64
N SER A 295 15.58 19.18 26.02
CA SER A 295 16.53 19.84 25.12
C SER A 295 16.97 18.96 23.94
N GLN A 296 17.01 17.63 24.12
CA GLN A 296 17.27 16.70 23.02
C GLN A 296 16.08 16.61 22.05
N MET A 297 14.84 16.64 22.54
CA MET A 297 13.67 16.69 21.66
C MET A 297 13.53 18.04 20.93
N MET A 298 13.86 19.17 21.58
CA MET A 298 13.84 20.48 20.92
C MET A 298 14.97 20.67 19.89
N ARG A 299 16.06 19.87 19.97
CA ARG A 299 17.12 19.86 18.96
C ARG A 299 16.82 18.96 17.77
N LEU A 300 15.94 17.97 17.90
CA LEU A 300 15.45 17.18 16.77
C LEU A 300 14.48 17.96 15.87
N GLY A 301 13.91 19.07 16.35
CA GLY A 301 13.08 19.99 15.55
C GLY A 301 13.86 21.13 14.86
N LYS A 302 15.18 21.20 15.02
CA LYS A 302 16.06 22.11 14.28
C LYS A 302 17.16 21.30 13.63
N LYS A 303 16.77 20.45 12.66
CA LYS A 303 17.72 20.01 11.64
C LYS A 303 17.90 21.21 10.72
N ASP A 304 18.97 21.93 10.99
CA ASP A 304 19.40 23.11 10.28
C ASP A 304 19.40 22.81 8.77
N THR A 305 18.60 23.58 8.04
CA THR A 305 18.68 23.82 6.60
C THR A 305 20.12 24.20 6.24
N LYS A 306 20.94 23.21 5.88
CA LYS A 306 22.28 23.43 5.31
C LYS A 306 22.48 22.71 3.96
N ASP A 307 21.42 22.19 3.35
CA ASP A 307 21.46 21.71 1.97
C ASP A 307 20.87 22.71 0.97
N SER A 308 20.31 23.83 1.44
CA SER A 308 19.79 24.91 0.58
C SER A 308 20.87 25.85 0.02
N LYS A 309 22.16 25.53 0.18
CA LYS A 309 23.27 26.38 -0.32
C LYS A 309 24.00 25.80 -1.53
N GLU A 310 23.79 24.54 -1.87
CA GLU A 310 24.34 23.96 -3.11
C GLU A 310 23.35 24.07 -4.28
N SER A 311 22.05 23.87 -4.04
CA SER A 311 21.03 24.05 -5.10
C SER A 311 20.97 25.47 -5.67
N GLY A 312 21.19 26.49 -4.81
CA GLY A 312 21.20 27.89 -5.25
C GLY A 312 22.40 28.29 -6.12
N LYS A 313 23.48 27.50 -6.14
CA LYS A 313 24.62 27.76 -7.03
C LYS A 313 24.42 27.10 -8.39
N GLU A 314 23.83 25.91 -8.44
CA GLU A 314 23.52 25.25 -9.71
C GLU A 314 22.44 26.00 -10.48
N SER A 315 21.38 26.46 -9.83
CA SER A 315 20.34 27.25 -10.50
C SER A 315 20.86 28.60 -11.03
N ALA A 316 21.75 29.28 -10.28
CA ALA A 316 22.39 30.51 -10.75
C ALA A 316 23.39 30.29 -11.90
N GLN A 317 24.01 29.10 -11.96
CA GLN A 317 24.90 28.73 -13.06
C GLN A 317 24.12 28.31 -14.31
N LEU A 318 22.96 27.65 -14.13
CA LEU A 318 22.06 27.30 -15.23
C LEU A 318 21.45 28.55 -15.87
N GLU A 319 20.97 29.53 -15.07
CA GLU A 319 20.44 30.80 -15.59
C GLU A 319 21.50 31.58 -16.38
N ARG A 320 22.74 31.64 -15.88
CA ARG A 320 23.85 32.28 -16.62
C ARG A 320 24.15 31.59 -17.95
N ASN A 321 24.07 30.26 -17.97
CA ASN A 321 24.30 29.51 -19.21
C ASN A 321 23.18 29.71 -20.22
N MET A 322 21.93 29.84 -19.77
CA MET A 322 20.80 30.14 -20.66
C MET A 322 20.88 31.57 -21.23
N THR A 323 21.27 32.56 -20.41
CA THR A 323 21.43 33.95 -20.91
C THR A 323 22.54 34.06 -21.95
N ASN A 324 23.61 33.25 -21.83
CA ASN A 324 24.70 33.23 -22.82
C ASN A 324 24.33 32.48 -24.11
N MET A 325 23.27 31.68 -24.12
CA MET A 325 22.80 31.01 -25.35
C MET A 325 21.65 31.74 -26.06
N GLY A 326 21.27 32.93 -25.59
CA GLY A 326 20.34 33.81 -26.33
C GLY A 326 18.93 33.24 -26.53
N LEU A 327 18.49 32.37 -25.61
CA LEU A 327 17.08 32.02 -25.40
C LEU A 327 16.45 32.99 -24.39
#